data_AF-A0A432KEE9-F1
#
_entry.id   AF-A0A432KEE9-F1
#
_cell.length_a   1.000
_cell.length_b   1.000
_cell.length_c   1.000
_cell.angle_alpha   90.00
_cell.angle_beta   90.00
_cell.angle_gamma   90.00
#
_symmetry.space_group_name_H-M   'P 1'
#
loop_
_entity.id
_entity.type
_entity.pdbx_description
1 polymer ?
#
loop_
_entity_poly.entity_id
_entity_poly.type
_entity_poly.pdbx_seq_one_letter_code
_entity_poly.pdbx_strand_id
1 'polypeptide(L)'
;MEVLTTAPKRAMAITPHPDDCEGGCGGTLAKWIREFGTVASVVMCTNGNKGTGDREMTSERLAATRVVEQHNASALVGVTDVVFLEHPDGGLEDTELFRSQVTREIRRFKPDLILAVDPYRTTSHTHRDHRKSGTVAIDAAFTYAWSYLHFPEQITEEGLEPHRVEQALLWGGEDPDVFVDIKPYLDVKVDSLGAHASQMRSTREERLERVKNNSGRHKETTGLEYAESFRRITFNLGSLEWQLAHT
;
A
#
# COMPACT_ATOMS: atom_id res chain seq x y z
N MET A 1 4.72 -18.37 -9.77
CA MET A 1 5.70 -18.09 -8.72
C MET A 1 6.89 -17.40 -9.32
N GLU A 2 7.23 -16.21 -8.82
CA GLU A 2 8.30 -15.35 -9.32
C GLU A 2 8.99 -14.63 -8.17
N VAL A 3 10.32 -14.51 -8.21
CA VAL A 3 11.09 -13.65 -7.31
C VAL A 3 11.48 -12.40 -8.09
N LEU A 4 11.04 -11.23 -7.64
CA LEU A 4 11.37 -9.97 -8.30
C LEU A 4 12.79 -9.55 -7.99
N THR A 5 13.54 -9.30 -9.06
CA THR A 5 14.90 -8.73 -9.02
C THR A 5 14.97 -7.33 -9.64
N THR A 6 13.84 -6.82 -10.12
CA THR A 6 13.65 -5.47 -10.67
C THR A 6 12.62 -4.70 -9.85
N ALA A 7 12.53 -3.39 -10.10
CA ALA A 7 11.61 -2.48 -9.43
C ALA A 7 10.89 -1.57 -10.44
N PRO A 8 9.67 -1.11 -10.14
CA PRO A 8 9.03 -0.04 -10.92
C PRO A 8 9.80 1.28 -10.77
N LYS A 9 9.65 2.20 -11.72
CA LYS A 9 10.20 3.57 -11.54
C LYS A 9 9.38 4.33 -10.51
N ARG A 10 8.07 4.12 -10.50
CA ARG A 10 7.11 4.78 -9.60
C ARG A 10 6.21 3.73 -8.95
N ALA A 11 6.17 3.72 -7.62
CA ALA A 11 5.31 2.82 -6.85
C ALA A 11 4.35 3.63 -5.95
N MET A 12 3.13 3.14 -5.78
CA MET A 12 2.20 3.71 -4.81
C MET A 12 1.63 2.62 -3.91
N ALA A 13 1.79 2.76 -2.60
CA ALA A 13 1.06 1.93 -1.64
C ALA A 13 -0.26 2.60 -1.26
N ILE A 14 -1.38 1.91 -1.46
CA ILE A 14 -2.71 2.36 -1.03
C ILE A 14 -3.12 1.45 0.14
N THR A 15 -3.20 2.03 1.33
CA THR A 15 -3.24 1.25 2.57
C THR A 15 -4.34 1.75 3.52
N PRO A 16 -5.03 0.86 4.26
CA PRO A 16 -6.20 1.28 5.04
C PRO A 16 -5.80 2.12 6.25
N HIS A 17 -4.90 1.63 7.11
CA HIS A 17 -4.53 2.29 8.37
C HIS A 17 -3.05 2.65 8.42
N PRO A 18 -2.66 3.70 9.19
CA PRO A 18 -1.25 3.97 9.48
C PRO A 18 -0.60 2.75 10.11
N ASP A 19 0.54 2.26 9.63
CA ASP A 19 1.24 1.00 9.99
C ASP A 19 1.11 -0.20 9.02
N ASP A 20 0.02 -0.28 8.25
CA ASP A 20 -0.23 -1.43 7.37
C ASP A 20 0.79 -1.53 6.23
N CYS A 21 1.22 -0.38 5.69
CA CYS A 21 2.20 -0.32 4.61
C CYS A 21 3.55 -0.88 5.08
N GLU A 22 4.04 -0.48 6.26
CA GLU A 22 5.28 -0.98 6.82
C GLU A 22 5.21 -2.49 7.10
N GLY A 23 4.07 -2.97 7.59
CA GLY A 23 3.82 -4.39 7.83
C GLY A 23 3.74 -5.22 6.55
N GLY A 24 3.07 -4.72 5.53
CA GLY A 24 2.75 -5.43 4.29
C GLY A 24 3.86 -5.39 3.25
N CYS A 25 4.45 -4.22 3.00
CA CYS A 25 5.37 -3.97 1.90
C CYS A 25 6.57 -3.05 2.25
N GLY A 26 6.78 -2.73 3.52
CA GLY A 26 7.81 -1.80 3.96
C GLY A 26 9.22 -2.22 3.56
N GLY A 27 9.53 -3.52 3.58
CA GLY A 27 10.83 -4.04 3.15
C GLY A 27 11.03 -3.92 1.63
N THR A 28 9.98 -4.20 0.86
CA THR A 28 9.96 -4.07 -0.61
C THR A 28 10.15 -2.63 -1.04
N LEU A 29 9.39 -1.69 -0.47
CA LEU A 29 9.56 -0.26 -0.74
C LEU A 29 10.96 0.22 -0.36
N ALA A 30 11.43 -0.15 0.83
CA ALA A 30 12.77 0.16 1.30
C ALA A 30 13.87 -0.31 0.33
N LYS A 31 13.71 -1.51 -0.23
CA LYS A 31 14.61 -2.07 -1.25
C LYS A 31 14.54 -1.31 -2.56
N TRP A 32 13.35 -1.15 -3.11
CA TRP A 32 13.12 -0.47 -4.38
C TRP A 32 13.65 0.96 -4.39
N ILE A 33 13.43 1.71 -3.32
CA ILE A 33 13.94 3.07 -3.18
C ILE A 33 15.47 3.08 -3.13
N ARG A 34 16.09 2.25 -2.28
CA ARG A 34 17.54 2.32 -2.04
C ARG A 34 18.40 1.68 -3.13
N GLU A 35 17.94 0.60 -3.76
CA GLU A 35 18.70 -0.12 -4.79
C GLU A 35 18.38 0.36 -6.21
N PHE A 36 17.15 0.80 -6.46
CA PHE A 36 16.67 1.07 -7.82
C PHE A 36 16.25 2.53 -8.04
N GLY A 37 16.23 3.36 -6.99
CA GLY A 37 15.81 4.75 -7.09
C GLY A 37 14.31 4.91 -7.40
N THR A 38 13.49 3.90 -7.04
CA THR A 38 12.03 3.98 -7.19
C THR A 38 11.48 5.18 -6.43
N VAL A 39 10.67 6.00 -7.10
CA VAL A 39 9.91 7.08 -6.47
C VAL A 39 8.63 6.48 -5.89
N ALA A 40 8.50 6.51 -4.56
CA ALA A 40 7.38 5.88 -3.85
C ALA A 40 6.48 6.91 -3.17
N SER A 41 5.17 6.66 -3.23
CA SER A 41 4.14 7.40 -2.47
C SER A 41 3.28 6.46 -1.65
N VAL A 42 2.79 6.91 -0.49
CA VAL A 42 1.85 6.16 0.35
C VAL A 42 0.56 6.95 0.50
N VAL A 43 -0.58 6.31 0.22
CA VAL A 43 -1.92 6.86 0.38
C VAL A 43 -2.63 6.14 1.52
N MET A 44 -2.90 6.86 2.59
CA MET A 44 -3.61 6.41 3.78
C MET A 44 -5.11 6.63 3.59
N CYS A 45 -5.88 5.54 3.52
CA CYS A 45 -7.32 5.63 3.32
C CYS A 45 -8.02 6.18 4.57
N THR A 46 -7.63 5.72 5.75
CA THR A 46 -8.23 6.15 7.02
C THR A 46 -7.26 6.91 7.90
N ASN A 47 -7.79 7.61 8.89
CA ASN A 47 -7.00 8.34 9.90
C ASN A 47 -6.60 7.49 11.12
N GLY A 48 -6.99 6.21 11.19
CA GLY A 48 -6.62 5.30 12.27
C GLY A 48 -7.13 5.69 13.67
N ASN A 49 -8.21 6.47 13.75
CA ASN A 49 -8.67 7.11 14.98
C ASN A 49 -9.36 6.21 16.02
N LYS A 50 -9.42 4.88 15.82
CA LYS A 50 -10.06 3.94 16.76
C LYS A 50 -9.13 2.88 17.34
N GLY A 51 -7.89 2.78 16.84
CA GLY A 51 -6.90 1.78 17.28
C GLY A 51 -6.30 2.02 18.66
N THR A 52 -7.10 1.97 19.73
CA THR A 52 -6.62 2.09 21.11
C THR A 52 -7.49 1.34 22.12
N GLY A 53 -6.86 0.76 23.15
CA GLY A 53 -7.54 0.27 24.34
C GLY A 53 -7.49 1.24 25.54
N ASP A 54 -6.80 2.37 25.39
CA ASP A 54 -6.71 3.41 26.42
C ASP A 54 -8.01 4.22 26.48
N ARG A 55 -8.64 4.26 27.65
CA ARG A 55 -9.93 4.93 27.88
C ARG A 55 -9.83 6.45 27.97
N GLU A 56 -8.63 6.97 28.21
CA GLU A 56 -8.38 8.42 28.29
C GLU A 56 -7.97 9.01 26.93
N MET A 57 -7.78 8.15 25.92
CA MET A 57 -7.45 8.58 24.55
C MET A 57 -8.72 9.04 23.83
N THR A 58 -8.64 10.16 23.09
CA THR A 58 -9.70 10.61 22.19
C THR A 58 -9.37 10.25 20.75
N SER A 59 -10.41 10.11 19.92
CA SER A 59 -10.26 9.82 18.48
C SER A 59 -9.40 10.87 17.78
N GLU A 60 -9.61 12.14 18.08
CA GLU A 60 -8.89 13.27 17.46
C GLU A 60 -7.41 13.26 17.84
N ARG A 61 -7.10 12.98 19.12
CA ARG A 61 -5.72 12.89 19.60
C ARG A 61 -5.00 11.69 19.00
N LEU A 62 -5.68 10.56 18.88
CA LEU A 62 -5.09 9.37 18.27
C LEU A 62 -4.82 9.59 16.78
N ALA A 63 -5.77 10.17 16.03
CA ALA A 63 -5.58 10.51 14.62
C ALA A 63 -4.36 11.41 14.41
N ALA A 64 -4.27 12.51 15.18
CA ALA A 64 -3.14 13.43 15.09
C ALA A 64 -1.80 12.76 15.45
N THR A 65 -1.80 11.86 16.45
CA THR A 65 -0.61 11.08 16.81
C THR A 65 -0.17 10.19 15.66
N ARG A 66 -1.10 9.44 15.06
CA ARG A 66 -0.79 8.49 13.99
C ARG A 66 -0.35 9.16 12.69
N VAL A 67 -0.72 10.41 12.42
CA VAL A 67 -0.15 11.20 11.32
C VAL A 67 1.36 11.39 11.49
N VAL A 68 1.79 11.79 12.70
CA VAL A 68 3.23 11.98 13.00
C VAL A 68 3.98 10.64 12.93
N GLU A 69 3.39 9.59 13.49
CA GLU A 69 3.98 8.24 13.45
C GLU A 69 4.15 7.74 12.02
N GLN A 70 3.14 7.90 11.16
CA GLN A 70 3.22 7.51 9.76
C GLN A 70 4.30 8.27 9.00
N HIS A 71 4.43 9.58 9.20
CA HIS A 71 5.52 10.34 8.58
C HIS A 71 6.90 9.85 9.02
N ASN A 72 7.08 9.56 10.31
CA ASN A 72 8.35 9.01 10.83
C ASN A 72 8.64 7.61 10.24
N ALA A 73 7.63 6.76 10.17
CA ALA A 73 7.73 5.42 9.59
C ALA A 73 8.11 5.48 8.10
N SER A 74 7.42 6.33 7.34
CA SER A 74 7.68 6.54 5.92
C SER A 74 9.08 7.10 5.65
N ALA A 75 9.57 8.02 6.49
CA ALA A 75 10.93 8.53 6.41
C ALA A 75 12.00 7.43 6.62
N LEU A 76 11.76 6.48 7.54
CA LEU A 76 12.64 5.33 7.74
C LEU A 76 12.64 4.38 6.53
N VAL A 77 11.48 4.18 5.88
CA VAL A 77 11.39 3.38 4.64
C VAL A 77 12.09 4.09 3.48
N GLY A 78 12.04 5.42 3.44
CA GLY A 78 12.57 6.27 2.38
C GLY A 78 11.48 6.93 1.50
N VAL A 79 10.21 6.82 1.91
CA VAL A 79 9.06 7.43 1.24
C VAL A 79 8.95 8.89 1.65
N THR A 80 8.87 9.80 0.68
CA THR A 80 8.70 11.25 0.91
C THR A 80 7.26 11.71 0.80
N ASP A 81 6.48 11.06 -0.06
CA ASP A 81 5.11 11.47 -0.38
C ASP A 81 4.11 10.62 0.42
N VAL A 82 3.52 11.21 1.45
CA VAL A 82 2.49 10.59 2.29
C VAL A 82 1.20 11.40 2.20
N VAL A 83 0.11 10.75 1.83
CA VAL A 83 -1.21 11.36 1.65
C VAL A 83 -2.20 10.76 2.63
N PHE A 84 -3.03 11.59 3.24
CA PHE A 84 -4.13 11.15 4.11
C PHE A 84 -5.47 11.50 3.47
N LEU A 85 -6.33 10.51 3.25
CA LEU A 85 -7.70 10.70 2.76
C LEU A 85 -8.71 10.93 3.90
N GLU A 86 -8.26 10.72 5.14
CA GLU A 86 -8.94 11.08 6.40
C GLU A 86 -10.30 10.39 6.65
N HIS A 87 -10.60 9.27 6.00
CA HIS A 87 -11.80 8.50 6.33
C HIS A 87 -11.74 7.98 7.78
N PRO A 88 -12.86 7.93 8.51
CA PRO A 88 -12.87 7.36 9.86
C PRO A 88 -12.52 5.86 9.85
N ASP A 89 -11.66 5.47 10.79
CA ASP A 89 -11.28 4.07 11.02
C ASP A 89 -12.53 3.18 11.28
N GLY A 90 -12.56 1.99 10.70
CA GLY A 90 -13.67 1.03 10.73
C GLY A 90 -14.89 1.42 9.89
N GLY A 91 -14.86 2.59 9.24
CA GLY A 91 -15.98 3.17 8.50
C GLY A 91 -15.81 3.18 7.00
N LEU A 92 -14.73 2.61 6.45
CA LEU A 92 -14.39 2.80 5.04
C LEU A 92 -15.40 2.10 4.12
N GLU A 93 -16.13 2.85 3.30
CA GLU A 93 -17.07 2.30 2.32
C GLU A 93 -16.60 2.51 0.89
N ASP A 94 -17.04 1.61 0.01
CA ASP A 94 -16.84 1.74 -1.43
C ASP A 94 -17.82 2.79 -2.00
N THR A 95 -17.45 4.05 -1.83
CA THR A 95 -18.21 5.23 -2.25
C THR A 95 -17.57 5.88 -3.47
N GLU A 96 -18.37 6.62 -4.24
CA GLU A 96 -17.87 7.41 -5.36
C GLU A 96 -16.77 8.40 -4.93
N LEU A 97 -16.94 9.05 -3.77
CA LEU A 97 -15.93 9.93 -3.20
C LEU A 97 -14.60 9.22 -2.97
N PHE A 98 -14.61 8.05 -2.32
CA PHE A 98 -13.38 7.32 -2.03
C PHE A 98 -12.69 6.83 -3.32
N ARG A 99 -13.45 6.32 -4.30
CA ARG A 99 -12.94 5.98 -5.63
C ARG A 99 -12.32 7.19 -6.33
N SER A 100 -12.99 8.35 -6.28
CA SER A 100 -12.52 9.60 -6.88
C SER A 100 -11.20 10.05 -6.25
N GLN A 101 -11.10 10.03 -4.92
CA GLN A 101 -9.88 10.39 -4.19
C GLN A 101 -8.70 9.49 -4.55
N VAL A 102 -8.86 8.16 -4.51
CA VAL A 102 -7.78 7.23 -4.88
C VAL A 102 -7.38 7.41 -6.35
N THR A 103 -8.37 7.63 -7.23
CA THR A 103 -8.12 7.89 -8.66
C THR A 103 -7.32 9.17 -8.88
N ARG A 104 -7.65 10.25 -8.15
CA ARG A 104 -6.93 11.52 -8.18
C ARG A 104 -5.46 11.32 -7.83
N GLU A 105 -5.19 10.57 -6.75
CA GLU A 105 -3.83 10.29 -6.32
C GLU A 105 -3.05 9.48 -7.36
N ILE A 106 -3.66 8.46 -7.97
CA ILE A 106 -3.04 7.70 -9.06
C ILE A 106 -2.70 8.62 -10.24
N ARG A 107 -3.58 9.53 -10.64
CA ARG A 107 -3.31 10.48 -11.73
C ARG A 107 -2.20 11.49 -11.38
N ARG A 108 -2.14 11.94 -10.11
CA ARG A 108 -1.10 12.86 -9.63
C ARG A 108 0.28 12.20 -9.58
N PHE A 109 0.36 11.00 -9.01
CA PHE A 109 1.62 10.30 -8.79
C PHE A 109 1.99 9.30 -9.87
N LYS A 110 1.15 9.09 -10.88
CA LYS A 110 1.43 8.26 -12.06
C LYS A 110 2.22 6.96 -11.76
N PRO A 111 1.79 6.12 -10.81
CA PRO A 111 2.54 4.93 -10.43
C PRO A 111 2.53 3.89 -11.55
N ASP A 112 3.67 3.26 -11.84
CA ASP A 112 3.73 2.12 -12.76
C ASP A 112 3.04 0.90 -12.11
N LEU A 113 3.19 0.80 -10.79
CA LEU A 113 2.71 -0.31 -9.97
C LEU A 113 2.06 0.20 -8.67
N ILE A 114 0.91 -0.36 -8.32
CA ILE A 114 0.30 -0.14 -7.00
C ILE A 114 0.54 -1.34 -6.06
N LEU A 115 0.71 -1.05 -4.78
CA LEU A 115 0.72 -2.02 -3.69
C LEU A 115 -0.58 -1.82 -2.89
N ALA A 116 -1.32 -2.89 -2.60
CA ALA A 116 -2.53 -2.80 -1.78
C ALA A 116 -2.75 -4.08 -0.95
N VAL A 117 -3.64 -4.03 0.03
CA VAL A 117 -4.08 -5.23 0.75
C VAL A 117 -4.87 -6.12 -0.20
N ASP A 118 -4.66 -7.43 -0.20
CA ASP A 118 -5.54 -8.35 -0.94
C ASP A 118 -6.95 -8.36 -0.33
N PRO A 119 -7.99 -7.93 -1.07
CA PRO A 119 -9.34 -7.83 -0.53
C PRO A 119 -10.09 -9.17 -0.48
N TYR A 120 -9.57 -10.24 -1.12
CA TYR A 120 -10.27 -11.51 -1.32
C TYR A 120 -9.75 -12.67 -0.45
N ARG A 121 -9.34 -12.40 0.78
CA ARG A 121 -8.90 -13.44 1.73
C ARG A 121 -10.09 -14.30 2.20
N THR A 122 -9.91 -15.62 2.27
CA THR A 122 -11.00 -16.59 2.55
C THR A 122 -10.80 -17.42 3.83
N THR A 123 -9.57 -17.62 4.26
CA THR A 123 -9.14 -18.44 5.39
C THR A 123 -8.76 -17.63 6.63
N SER A 124 -8.53 -16.32 6.49
CA SER A 124 -8.20 -15.42 7.59
C SER A 124 -9.21 -14.29 7.74
N HIS A 125 -9.54 -13.94 9.00
CA HIS A 125 -10.38 -12.78 9.27
C HIS A 125 -9.66 -11.52 8.78
N THR A 126 -10.34 -10.74 7.94
CA THR A 126 -9.80 -9.49 7.41
C THR A 126 -10.66 -8.32 7.87
N HIS A 127 -10.00 -7.26 8.34
CA HIS A 127 -10.67 -6.03 8.77
C HIS A 127 -11.49 -5.45 7.60
N ARG A 128 -12.62 -4.83 7.91
CA ARG A 128 -13.51 -4.25 6.89
C ARG A 128 -12.78 -3.29 5.95
N ASP A 129 -12.02 -2.37 6.54
CA ASP A 129 -11.28 -1.35 5.78
C ASP A 129 -10.19 -1.96 4.89
N HIS A 130 -9.62 -3.11 5.27
CA HIS A 130 -8.65 -3.83 4.43
C HIS A 130 -9.30 -4.33 3.15
N ARG A 131 -10.52 -4.91 3.24
CA ARG A 131 -11.26 -5.32 2.05
C ARG A 131 -11.62 -4.13 1.17
N LYS A 132 -12.15 -3.05 1.78
CA LYS A 132 -12.66 -1.89 1.03
C LYS A 132 -11.54 -1.09 0.38
N SER A 133 -10.42 -0.89 1.07
CA SER A 133 -9.23 -0.23 0.50
C SER A 133 -8.64 -1.05 -0.65
N GLY A 134 -8.46 -2.36 -0.48
CA GLY A 134 -7.96 -3.24 -1.53
C GLY A 134 -8.85 -3.25 -2.78
N THR A 135 -10.18 -3.36 -2.62
CA THR A 135 -11.14 -3.31 -3.74
C THR A 135 -11.06 -1.97 -4.47
N VAL A 136 -11.13 -0.85 -3.75
CA VAL A 136 -11.10 0.48 -4.38
C VAL A 136 -9.76 0.79 -5.03
N ALA A 137 -8.64 0.32 -4.48
CA ALA A 137 -7.32 0.47 -5.08
C ALA A 137 -7.25 -0.20 -6.47
N ILE A 138 -7.76 -1.44 -6.57
CA ILE A 138 -7.80 -2.21 -7.82
C ILE A 138 -8.74 -1.54 -8.82
N ASP A 139 -9.95 -1.16 -8.40
CA ASP A 139 -10.93 -0.52 -9.28
C ASP A 139 -10.44 0.85 -9.78
N ALA A 140 -9.78 1.63 -8.92
CA ALA A 140 -9.18 2.90 -9.30
C ALA A 140 -8.07 2.74 -10.33
N ALA A 141 -7.17 1.78 -10.14
CA ALA A 141 -6.10 1.51 -11.08
C ALA A 141 -6.59 0.96 -12.42
N PHE A 142 -7.59 0.07 -12.40
CA PHE A 142 -8.06 -0.61 -13.61
C PHE A 142 -9.16 0.13 -14.37
N THR A 143 -10.15 0.68 -13.68
CA THR A 143 -11.37 1.21 -14.30
C THR A 143 -11.32 2.74 -14.44
N TYR A 144 -10.82 3.44 -13.43
CA TYR A 144 -11.04 4.88 -13.33
C TYR A 144 -9.84 5.72 -13.81
N ALA A 145 -8.61 5.39 -13.41
CA ALA A 145 -7.45 6.26 -13.59
C ALA A 145 -7.11 6.58 -15.06
N TRP A 146 -7.30 5.63 -15.98
CA TRP A 146 -6.99 5.80 -17.41
C TRP A 146 -8.15 6.43 -18.21
N SER A 147 -9.37 6.45 -17.65
CA SER A 147 -10.56 6.92 -18.34
C SER A 147 -10.68 8.43 -18.22
N TYR A 148 -11.01 9.13 -19.32
CA TYR A 148 -11.30 10.56 -19.30
C TYR A 148 -12.74 10.88 -18.87
N LEU A 149 -13.63 9.88 -18.85
CA LEU A 149 -15.04 10.05 -18.48
C LEU A 149 -15.34 9.76 -17.01
N HIS A 150 -14.43 9.08 -16.31
CA HIS A 150 -14.53 8.89 -14.88
C HIS A 150 -13.87 10.06 -14.16
N PHE A 151 -14.63 10.76 -13.31
CA PHE A 151 -14.19 11.96 -12.61
C PHE A 151 -13.57 13.00 -13.57
N PRO A 152 -14.33 13.45 -14.60
CA PRO A 152 -13.82 14.35 -15.64
C PRO A 152 -13.33 15.69 -15.08
N GLU A 153 -13.88 16.16 -13.96
CA GLU A 153 -13.49 17.39 -13.27
C GLU A 153 -12.01 17.38 -12.87
N GLN A 154 -11.45 16.22 -12.54
CA GLN A 154 -10.02 16.07 -12.23
C GLN A 154 -9.13 16.40 -13.45
N ILE A 155 -9.66 16.24 -14.66
CA ILE A 155 -8.94 16.53 -15.91
C ILE A 155 -9.25 17.97 -16.34
N THR A 156 -10.53 18.32 -16.44
CA THR A 156 -10.96 19.59 -17.02
C THR A 156 -10.74 20.79 -16.09
N GLU A 157 -10.73 20.57 -14.77
CA GLU A 157 -10.60 21.64 -13.77
C GLU A 157 -9.26 21.57 -13.03
N GLU A 158 -8.78 20.37 -12.65
CA GLU A 158 -7.51 20.22 -11.91
C GLU A 158 -6.28 20.02 -12.83
N GLY A 159 -6.49 19.81 -14.14
CA GLY A 159 -5.40 19.62 -15.11
C GLY A 159 -4.62 18.31 -14.93
N LEU A 160 -5.21 17.30 -14.28
CA LEU A 160 -4.62 15.98 -14.19
C LEU A 160 -4.80 15.23 -15.51
N GLU A 161 -3.84 14.35 -15.81
CA GLU A 161 -3.91 13.51 -17.00
C GLU A 161 -4.33 12.09 -16.63
N PRO A 162 -5.10 11.40 -17.50
CA PRO A 162 -5.33 9.98 -17.34
C PRO A 162 -4.03 9.20 -17.22
N HIS A 163 -4.03 8.18 -16.37
CA HIS A 163 -2.85 7.37 -16.11
C HIS A 163 -3.18 5.88 -16.15
N ARG A 164 -2.30 5.08 -16.77
CA ARG A 164 -2.43 3.63 -16.85
C ARG A 164 -1.46 3.00 -15.87
N VAL A 165 -2.01 2.37 -14.84
CA VAL A 165 -1.23 1.50 -13.95
C VAL A 165 -1.04 0.16 -14.65
N GLU A 166 0.17 -0.39 -14.64
CA GLU A 166 0.47 -1.64 -15.33
C GLU A 166 0.06 -2.85 -14.49
N GLN A 167 0.39 -2.80 -13.19
CA GLN A 167 0.26 -3.93 -12.30
C GLN A 167 -0.12 -3.53 -10.87
N ALA A 168 -0.69 -4.48 -10.14
CA ALA A 168 -0.86 -4.41 -8.70
C ALA A 168 -0.17 -5.59 -8.01
N LEU A 169 0.46 -5.34 -6.86
CA LEU A 169 0.95 -6.36 -5.94
C LEU A 169 0.14 -6.31 -4.64
N LEU A 170 -0.52 -7.42 -4.33
CA LEU A 170 -1.47 -7.50 -3.24
C LEU A 170 -0.90 -8.30 -2.07
N TRP A 171 -0.71 -7.67 -0.91
CA TRP A 171 -0.10 -8.34 0.24
C TRP A 171 -1.12 -9.07 1.11
N GLY A 172 -0.62 -10.11 1.77
CA GLY A 172 -1.32 -10.99 2.71
C GLY A 172 -2.48 -11.79 2.11
N GLY A 173 -2.49 -11.96 0.78
CA GLY A 173 -3.27 -13.01 0.14
C GLY A 173 -2.81 -14.42 0.58
N GLU A 174 -3.66 -15.41 0.34
CA GLU A 174 -3.44 -16.81 0.74
C GLU A 174 -2.57 -17.57 -0.24
N ASP A 175 -2.63 -17.17 -1.52
CA ASP A 175 -1.88 -17.78 -2.61
C ASP A 175 -0.95 -16.73 -3.26
N PRO A 176 0.10 -16.26 -2.55
CA PRO A 176 1.06 -15.34 -3.15
C PRO A 176 1.86 -16.02 -4.26
N ASP A 177 2.04 -15.32 -5.38
CA ASP A 177 2.74 -15.79 -6.56
C ASP A 177 3.98 -14.96 -6.92
N VAL A 178 4.21 -13.86 -6.21
CA VAL A 178 5.34 -12.94 -6.37
C VAL A 178 6.02 -12.70 -5.02
N PHE A 179 7.36 -12.70 -5.01
CA PHE A 179 8.16 -12.58 -3.80
C PHE A 179 9.29 -11.57 -3.97
N VAL A 180 9.59 -10.82 -2.91
CA VAL A 180 10.71 -9.88 -2.88
C VAL A 180 11.60 -10.24 -1.71
N ASP A 181 12.89 -10.49 -1.97
CA ASP A 181 13.89 -10.67 -0.92
C ASP A 181 14.08 -9.36 -0.16
N ILE A 182 13.76 -9.40 1.14
CA ILE A 182 13.86 -8.26 2.06
C ILE A 182 14.87 -8.52 3.19
N LYS A 183 15.69 -9.58 3.11
CA LYS A 183 16.67 -9.89 4.15
C LYS A 183 17.58 -8.68 4.51
N PRO A 184 18.10 -7.89 3.56
CA PRO A 184 18.91 -6.70 3.89
C PRO A 184 18.10 -5.54 4.50
N TYR A 185 16.76 -5.62 4.47
CA TYR A 185 15.84 -4.53 4.83
C TYR A 185 14.97 -4.85 6.06
N LEU A 186 15.27 -5.94 6.77
CA LEU A 186 14.54 -6.32 7.97
C LEU A 186 14.61 -5.25 9.06
N ASP A 187 15.79 -4.65 9.29
CA ASP A 187 15.94 -3.62 10.31
C ASP A 187 15.07 -2.39 10.00
N VAL A 188 15.09 -1.92 8.75
CA VAL A 188 14.22 -0.82 8.30
C VAL A 188 12.75 -1.16 8.48
N LYS A 189 12.33 -2.38 8.14
CA LYS A 189 10.95 -2.83 8.35
C LYS A 189 10.56 -2.86 9.84
N VAL A 190 11.45 -3.33 10.71
CA VAL A 190 11.22 -3.40 12.15
C VAL A 190 11.18 -2.02 12.80
N ASP A 191 12.06 -1.13 12.37
CA ASP A 191 12.19 0.21 12.93
C ASP A 191 11.06 1.12 12.43
N SER A 192 10.65 1.00 11.16
CA SER A 192 9.47 1.70 10.63
C SER A 192 8.17 1.25 11.29
N LEU A 193 7.98 -0.05 11.53
CA LEU A 193 6.89 -0.53 12.40
C LEU A 193 6.99 0.08 13.80
N GLY A 194 8.20 0.11 14.37
CA GLY A 194 8.45 0.67 15.70
C GLY A 194 8.16 2.16 15.83
N ALA A 195 8.11 2.92 14.73
CA ALA A 195 7.74 4.33 14.73
C ALA A 195 6.26 4.57 15.06
N HIS A 196 5.41 3.55 14.91
CA HIS A 196 4.00 3.54 15.34
C HIS A 196 3.89 3.23 16.83
N ALA A 197 4.48 4.07 17.67
CA ALA A 197 4.60 3.85 19.12
C ALA A 197 3.24 3.67 19.83
N SER A 198 2.19 4.32 19.34
CA SER A 198 0.82 4.18 19.83
C SER A 198 0.26 2.76 19.62
N GLN A 199 0.73 2.06 18.58
CA GLN A 199 0.27 0.73 18.17
C GLN A 199 1.24 -0.39 18.59
N MET A 200 2.55 -0.12 18.60
CA MET A 200 3.59 -1.12 18.81
C MET A 200 4.15 -1.07 20.24
N ARG A 201 3.54 -1.83 21.15
CA ARG A 201 3.97 -1.94 22.56
C ARG A 201 5.13 -2.92 22.81
N SER A 202 5.38 -3.84 21.89
CA SER A 202 6.42 -4.87 22.02
C SER A 202 7.81 -4.29 21.83
N THR A 203 8.86 -4.94 22.38
CA THR A 203 10.25 -4.50 22.20
C THR A 203 10.70 -4.61 20.75
N ARG A 204 11.84 -4.00 20.40
CA ARG A 204 12.41 -4.11 19.04
C ARG A 204 12.74 -5.57 18.71
N GLU A 205 13.28 -6.31 19.66
CA GLU A 205 13.65 -7.73 19.51
C GLU A 205 12.42 -8.60 19.23
N GLU A 206 11.33 -8.39 19.99
CA GLU A 206 10.05 -9.09 19.78
C GLU A 206 9.45 -8.76 18.41
N ARG A 207 9.53 -7.50 17.97
CA ARG A 207 9.09 -7.09 16.63
C ARG A 207 9.95 -7.75 15.55
N LEU A 208 11.26 -7.79 15.71
CA LEU A 208 12.17 -8.44 14.76
C LEU A 208 11.86 -9.92 14.61
N GLU A 209 11.63 -10.61 15.73
CA GLU A 209 11.27 -12.03 15.72
C GLU A 209 9.94 -12.25 14.99
N ARG A 210 8.93 -11.41 15.26
CA ARG A 210 7.64 -11.45 14.53
C ARG A 210 7.82 -11.21 13.03
N VAL A 211 8.62 -10.23 12.64
CA VAL A 211 8.90 -9.92 11.22
C VAL A 211 9.62 -11.08 10.54
N LYS A 212 10.61 -11.68 11.18
CA LYS A 212 11.33 -12.87 10.68
C LYS A 212 10.40 -14.06 10.51
N ASN A 213 9.56 -14.36 11.50
CA ASN A 213 8.59 -15.45 11.42
C ASN A 213 7.57 -15.25 10.28
N ASN A 214 7.12 -14.01 10.06
CA ASN A 214 6.17 -13.72 8.98
C ASN A 214 6.83 -13.77 7.59
N SER A 215 8.02 -13.18 7.43
CA SER A 215 8.73 -13.13 6.15
C SER A 215 9.43 -14.45 5.80
N GLY A 216 9.68 -15.32 6.77
CA GLY A 216 10.29 -16.64 6.57
C GLY A 216 9.32 -17.75 6.13
N ARG A 217 8.00 -17.49 6.09
CA ARG A 217 6.96 -18.51 5.81
C ARG A 217 7.12 -19.21 4.46
N HIS A 218 7.74 -18.54 3.49
CA HIS A 218 7.89 -19.05 2.13
C HIS A 218 9.33 -19.50 1.81
N LYS A 219 10.17 -19.72 2.83
CA LYS A 219 11.58 -20.11 2.64
C LYS A 219 11.74 -21.41 1.87
N GLU A 220 10.93 -22.43 2.19
CA GLU A 220 10.98 -23.73 1.51
C GLU A 220 10.56 -23.61 0.03
N THR A 221 9.60 -22.74 -0.25
CA THR A 221 9.04 -22.55 -1.59
C THR A 221 9.91 -21.66 -2.49
N THR A 222 10.56 -20.64 -1.92
CA THR A 222 11.27 -19.60 -2.68
C THR A 222 12.80 -19.71 -2.59
N GLY A 223 13.33 -20.41 -1.58
CA GLY A 223 14.75 -20.41 -1.23
C GLY A 223 15.24 -19.12 -0.55
N LEU A 224 14.39 -18.09 -0.43
CA LEU A 224 14.72 -16.84 0.24
C LEU A 224 14.58 -16.99 1.75
N GLU A 225 15.56 -16.47 2.50
CA GLU A 225 15.49 -16.56 3.96
C GLU A 225 14.34 -15.73 4.53
N TYR A 226 14.12 -14.54 3.97
CA TYR A 226 13.05 -13.62 4.37
C TYR A 226 12.52 -12.89 3.14
N ALA A 227 11.24 -13.09 2.84
CA ALA A 227 10.57 -12.46 1.70
C ALA A 227 9.25 -11.80 2.11
N GLU A 228 8.95 -10.67 1.48
CA GLU A 228 7.57 -10.21 1.37
C GLU A 228 6.92 -10.88 0.17
N SER A 229 5.65 -11.25 0.33
CA SER A 229 4.91 -12.10 -0.60
C SER A 229 3.63 -11.40 -1.04
N PHE A 230 3.38 -11.44 -2.34
CA PHE A 230 2.29 -10.72 -3.00
C PHE A 230 1.56 -11.65 -3.97
N ARG A 231 0.26 -11.40 -4.17
CA ARG A 231 -0.46 -11.85 -5.35
C ARG A 231 -0.43 -10.74 -6.41
N ARG A 232 0.00 -11.06 -7.62
CA ARG A 232 0.05 -10.06 -8.71
C ARG A 232 -1.24 -10.01 -9.51
N ILE A 233 -1.61 -8.80 -9.93
CA ILE A 233 -2.58 -8.53 -10.99
C ILE A 233 -1.85 -7.75 -12.08
N THR A 234 -1.97 -8.21 -13.33
CA THR A 234 -1.56 -7.43 -14.51
C THR A 234 -2.81 -6.90 -15.19
N PHE A 235 -2.93 -5.57 -15.29
CA PHE A 235 -4.15 -4.94 -15.77
C PHE A 235 -4.34 -5.04 -17.29
N ASN A 236 -3.29 -5.33 -18.07
CA ASN A 236 -3.34 -5.58 -19.52
C ASN A 236 -4.17 -4.55 -20.30
N LEU A 237 -4.09 -3.26 -19.95
CA LEU A 237 -4.90 -2.19 -20.56
C LEU A 237 -4.53 -1.87 -22.02
N GLY A 238 -3.55 -2.56 -22.60
CA GLY A 238 -3.00 -2.27 -23.94
C GLY A 238 -2.25 -0.94 -23.99
N SER A 239 -1.64 -0.62 -25.15
CA SER A 239 -1.07 0.71 -25.36
C SER A 239 -2.19 1.74 -25.61
N LEU A 240 -1.94 3.00 -25.23
CA LEU A 240 -2.85 4.10 -25.55
C LEU A 240 -3.09 4.19 -27.06
N GLU A 241 -2.04 3.97 -27.86
CA GLU A 241 -2.09 3.92 -29.31
C GLU A 241 -3.01 2.81 -29.82
N TRP A 242 -2.94 1.61 -29.23
CA TRP A 242 -3.81 0.49 -29.60
C TRP A 242 -5.28 0.81 -29.33
N GLN A 243 -5.62 1.37 -28.16
CA GLN A 243 -7.01 1.73 -27.88
C GLN A 243 -7.51 2.86 -28.79
N LEU A 244 -6.74 3.93 -28.98
CA LEU A 244 -7.12 5.02 -29.89
C LEU A 244 -7.33 4.55 -31.34
N ALA A 245 -6.67 3.47 -31.76
CA ALA A 245 -6.83 2.89 -33.09
C ALA A 245 -8.01 1.90 -33.20
N HIS A 246 -8.58 1.41 -32.09
CA HIS A 246 -9.55 0.29 -32.09
C HIS A 246 -10.82 0.57 -31.26
N THR A 247 -11.05 1.81 -30.82
CA THR A 247 -12.30 2.30 -30.22
C THR A 247 -12.81 3.50 -30.98
#